data_AF-A0A7X5E0D4-F1
#
_entry.id   AF-A0A7X5E0D4-F1
#
_cell.length_a   1.000
_cell.length_b   1.000
_cell.length_c   1.000
_cell.angle_alpha   90.00
_cell.angle_beta   90.00
_cell.angle_gamma   90.00
#
_symmetry.space_group_name_H-M   'P 1'
#
loop_
_entity.id
_entity.type
_entity.pdbx_description
1 polymer ?
#
loop_
_entity_poly.entity_id
_entity_poly.type
_entity_poly.pdbx_seq_one_letter_code
_entity_poly.pdbx_strand_id
1 'polypeptide(L)'
;MKEKDTPMRRVRWWSGLIPNVYEQMDRLKTVNGSDKLVWPNLCYLPIAAAITILSDVCGVSASAASDNAADLTACYIWSKNKTVYSFDKDLSQLLATQVVDFKDTSILPAEVLTHPPHPCTFIETDLFHGCCGFWYWIEYDLYRKALEIRIQFVSLDFRKTFPHMLHLLPGKSLRECLDDTEAERARYQPSRLIEKPKDDTSCHSLLVALQFILYLMSENADIQDIPSKKAVKNRKRKKAHRISDKANKVNEKLVGVRIGNAIRKARASSHSSPQGSTGFTKRPHSRRGHWHHYWVGPRDGERSLILKWVAPTIIHENAFRNDTVVVFPVKQ
;
A
#
# COMPACT_ATOMS: atom_id res chain seq x y z
N MET A 1 7.01 15.82 9.52
CA MET A 1 5.59 16.25 9.38
C MET A 1 5.04 16.75 10.72
N LYS A 2 4.11 17.70 10.73
CA LYS A 2 3.32 18.00 11.95
C LYS A 2 2.25 16.92 12.07
N GLU A 3 1.95 16.47 13.28
CA GLU A 3 1.06 15.34 13.51
C GLU A 3 -0.35 15.51 12.93
N LYS A 4 -0.89 16.73 12.95
CA LYS A 4 -2.19 17.08 12.36
C LYS A 4 -2.27 16.87 10.84
N ASP A 5 -1.11 16.82 10.18
CA ASP A 5 -0.94 16.64 8.75
C ASP A 5 -0.53 15.18 8.45
N THR A 6 -0.89 14.24 9.33
CA THR A 6 -0.60 12.81 9.21
C THR A 6 -1.82 11.98 9.62
N PRO A 7 -1.82 10.66 9.34
CA PRO A 7 -2.92 9.78 9.75
C PRO A 7 -3.16 9.72 11.26
N MET A 8 -2.21 10.20 12.09
CA MET A 8 -2.40 10.36 13.54
C MET A 8 -3.61 11.22 13.90
N ARG A 9 -4.05 12.14 13.02
CA ARG A 9 -5.27 12.92 13.25
C ARG A 9 -6.51 12.02 13.37
N ARG A 10 -6.66 11.04 12.47
CA ARG A 10 -7.77 10.06 12.51
C ARG A 10 -7.62 9.10 13.68
N VAL A 11 -6.38 8.65 13.95
CA VAL A 11 -6.07 7.81 15.13
C VAL A 11 -6.52 8.49 16.43
N ARG A 12 -6.22 9.79 16.59
CA ARG A 12 -6.64 10.56 17.77
C ARG A 12 -8.14 10.80 17.84
N TRP A 13 -8.78 10.97 16.69
CA TRP A 13 -10.23 11.12 16.63
C TRP A 13 -10.94 9.90 17.24
N TRP A 14 -10.52 8.68 16.89
CA TRP A 14 -11.07 7.46 17.48
C TRP A 14 -10.85 7.38 19.00
N SER A 15 -9.63 7.65 19.48
CA SER A 15 -9.36 7.63 20.93
C SER A 15 -10.07 8.73 21.71
N GLY A 16 -10.40 9.85 21.07
CA GLY A 16 -11.19 10.93 21.67
C GLY A 16 -12.69 10.64 21.65
N LEU A 17 -13.18 9.90 20.64
CA LEU A 17 -14.57 9.51 20.50
C LEU A 17 -14.93 8.36 21.46
N ILE A 18 -14.07 7.35 21.56
CA ILE A 18 -14.28 6.16 22.39
C ILE A 18 -13.09 6.04 23.35
N PRO A 19 -13.27 6.42 24.63
CA PRO A 19 -12.22 6.26 25.64
C PRO A 19 -11.73 4.82 25.71
N ASN A 20 -10.41 4.63 25.81
CA ASN A 20 -9.75 3.32 25.96
C ASN A 20 -9.97 2.35 24.78
N VAL A 21 -10.44 2.81 23.62
CA VAL A 21 -10.74 1.95 22.46
C VAL A 21 -9.57 1.08 22.02
N TYR A 22 -8.34 1.62 22.01
CA TYR A 22 -7.16 0.86 21.61
C TYR A 22 -6.71 -0.16 22.66
N GLU A 23 -7.00 0.08 23.93
CA GLU A 23 -6.75 -0.89 25.01
C GLU A 23 -7.77 -2.04 24.93
N GLN A 24 -9.01 -1.75 24.55
CA GLN A 24 -10.01 -2.79 24.26
C GLN A 24 -9.60 -3.63 23.05
N MET A 25 -9.11 -3.01 21.98
CA MET A 25 -8.54 -3.71 20.81
C MET A 25 -7.34 -4.58 21.20
N ASP A 26 -6.45 -4.11 22.07
CA ASP A 26 -5.33 -4.90 22.60
C ASP A 26 -5.83 -6.14 23.37
N ARG A 27 -6.90 -6.03 24.16
CA ARG A 27 -7.53 -7.19 24.84
C ARG A 27 -8.18 -8.17 23.88
N LEU A 28 -8.89 -7.68 22.86
CA LEU A 28 -9.51 -8.55 21.86
C LEU A 28 -8.45 -9.29 21.02
N LYS A 29 -7.28 -8.70 20.81
CA LYS A 29 -6.18 -9.39 20.14
C LYS A 29 -5.67 -10.61 20.92
N THR A 30 -5.70 -10.60 22.26
CA THR A 30 -5.19 -11.71 23.06
C THR A 30 -6.07 -12.96 23.03
N VAL A 31 -7.27 -12.88 22.43
CA VAL A 31 -8.18 -14.04 22.33
C VAL A 31 -7.82 -14.97 21.16
N ASN A 32 -6.90 -14.57 20.28
CA ASN A 32 -6.45 -15.42 19.17
C ASN A 32 -5.86 -16.73 19.70
N GLY A 33 -6.26 -17.86 19.13
CA GLY A 33 -5.80 -19.18 19.55
C GLY A 33 -6.58 -19.77 20.73
N SER A 34 -7.65 -19.09 21.19
CA SER A 34 -8.64 -19.71 22.07
C SER A 34 -9.54 -20.68 21.29
N ASP A 35 -10.14 -21.67 21.96
CA ASP A 35 -10.90 -22.78 21.36
C ASP A 35 -12.02 -22.37 20.38
N LYS A 36 -12.46 -21.11 20.39
CA LYS A 36 -13.55 -20.60 19.54
C LYS A 36 -13.13 -19.53 18.52
N LEU A 37 -11.94 -18.95 18.62
CA LEU A 37 -11.49 -17.84 17.78
C LEU A 37 -10.02 -18.00 17.41
N VAL A 38 -9.77 -18.39 16.16
CA VAL A 38 -8.42 -18.59 15.61
C VAL A 38 -8.31 -17.90 14.26
N TRP A 39 -7.26 -17.11 14.07
CA TRP A 39 -6.89 -16.50 12.79
C TRP A 39 -5.38 -16.57 12.57
N PRO A 40 -4.92 -16.61 11.30
CA PRO A 40 -3.50 -16.75 10.99
C PRO A 40 -2.71 -15.50 11.39
N ASN A 41 -1.42 -15.69 11.71
CA ASN A 41 -0.49 -14.61 12.10
C ASN A 41 -0.34 -13.49 11.04
N LEU A 42 -0.70 -13.78 9.79
CA LEU A 42 -0.78 -12.80 8.69
C LEU A 42 -1.77 -11.67 9.01
N CYS A 43 -2.88 -11.98 9.67
CA CYS A 43 -3.85 -11.00 10.13
C CYS A 43 -3.50 -10.57 11.57
N TYR A 44 -3.25 -9.27 11.76
CA TYR A 44 -2.87 -8.75 13.07
C TYR A 44 -4.04 -8.75 14.07
N LEU A 45 -5.23 -8.37 13.61
CA LEU A 45 -6.49 -8.38 14.35
C LEU A 45 -7.65 -8.25 13.34
N PRO A 46 -8.59 -9.21 13.30
CA PRO A 46 -9.75 -9.13 12.42
C PRO A 46 -10.63 -7.90 12.70
N ILE A 47 -11.27 -7.34 11.66
CA ILE A 47 -12.21 -6.22 11.78
C ILE A 47 -13.39 -6.56 12.70
N ALA A 48 -13.71 -7.85 12.87
CA ALA A 48 -14.72 -8.32 13.81
C ALA A 48 -14.49 -7.80 15.24
N ALA A 49 -13.24 -7.60 15.66
CA ALA A 49 -12.94 -7.01 16.96
C ALA A 49 -13.43 -5.55 17.08
N ALA A 50 -13.24 -4.75 16.01
CA ALA A 50 -13.76 -3.40 15.96
C ALA A 50 -15.30 -3.38 15.86
N ILE A 51 -15.90 -4.34 15.14
CA ILE A 51 -17.36 -4.51 15.10
C ILE A 51 -17.89 -4.76 16.52
N THR A 52 -17.33 -5.72 17.26
CA THR A 52 -17.72 -6.03 18.64
C THR A 52 -17.64 -4.81 19.56
N ILE A 53 -16.59 -4.00 19.48
CA ILE A 53 -16.51 -2.77 20.28
C ILE A 53 -17.62 -1.79 19.88
N LEU A 54 -17.79 -1.54 18.58
CA LEU A 54 -18.76 -0.55 18.10
C LEU A 54 -20.22 -0.97 18.38
N SER A 55 -20.56 -2.25 18.20
CA SER A 55 -21.91 -2.76 18.44
C SER A 55 -22.17 -2.99 19.93
N ASP A 56 -21.32 -3.76 20.60
CA ASP A 56 -21.66 -4.32 21.91
C ASP A 56 -21.27 -3.38 23.05
N VAL A 57 -20.21 -2.58 22.86
CA VAL A 57 -19.73 -1.62 23.87
C VAL A 57 -20.34 -0.25 23.63
N CYS A 58 -20.38 0.22 22.38
CA CYS A 58 -20.88 1.55 22.06
C CYS A 58 -22.37 1.59 21.67
N GLY A 59 -23.03 0.44 21.49
CA GLY A 59 -24.46 0.36 21.15
C GLY A 59 -24.81 0.89 19.76
N VAL A 60 -23.82 0.98 18.85
CA VAL A 60 -24.03 1.46 17.49
C VAL A 60 -24.73 0.35 16.67
N SER A 61 -25.59 0.73 15.72
CA SER A 61 -26.27 -0.26 14.87
C SER A 61 -25.26 -1.14 14.13
N ALA A 62 -25.60 -2.41 13.87
CA ALA A 62 -24.71 -3.36 13.18
C ALA A 62 -24.22 -2.83 11.82
N SER A 63 -25.08 -2.10 11.09
CA SER A 63 -24.73 -1.43 9.84
C SER A 63 -23.64 -0.38 10.06
N ALA A 64 -23.83 0.55 10.99
CA ALA A 64 -22.86 1.60 11.26
C ALA A 64 -21.57 1.07 11.91
N ALA A 65 -21.65 0.00 12.72
CA ALA A 65 -20.47 -0.71 13.22
C ALA A 65 -19.65 -1.28 12.06
N SER A 66 -20.30 -1.97 11.11
CA SER A 66 -19.67 -2.54 9.92
C SER A 66 -19.02 -1.46 9.03
N ASP A 67 -19.70 -0.33 8.82
CA ASP A 67 -19.21 0.78 8.01
C ASP A 67 -17.94 1.43 8.58
N ASN A 68 -17.76 1.41 9.90
CA ASN A 68 -16.65 2.09 10.58
C ASN A 68 -15.55 1.13 11.07
N ALA A 69 -15.81 -0.17 11.12
CA ALA A 69 -14.88 -1.15 11.69
C ALA A 69 -13.53 -1.19 10.96
N ALA A 70 -13.53 -1.11 9.63
CA ALA A 70 -12.31 -1.10 8.83
C ALA A 70 -11.42 0.11 9.17
N ASP A 71 -12.01 1.29 9.36
CA ASP A 71 -11.31 2.51 9.70
C ASP A 71 -10.71 2.49 11.12
N LEU A 72 -11.49 2.03 12.11
CA LEU A 72 -11.00 1.84 13.48
C LEU A 72 -9.86 0.81 13.53
N THR A 73 -10.01 -0.29 12.81
CA THR A 73 -8.99 -1.35 12.72
C THR A 73 -7.70 -0.83 12.09
N ALA A 74 -7.79 -0.13 10.95
CA ALA A 74 -6.63 0.49 10.30
C ALA A 74 -5.91 1.45 11.25
N CYS A 75 -6.64 2.33 11.94
CA CYS A 75 -6.10 3.28 12.91
C CYS A 75 -5.39 2.58 14.06
N TYR A 76 -6.01 1.53 14.63
CA TYR A 76 -5.44 0.76 15.72
C TYR A 76 -4.13 0.07 15.31
N ILE A 77 -4.14 -0.69 14.20
CA ILE A 77 -2.95 -1.45 13.77
C ILE A 77 -1.83 -0.49 13.37
N TRP A 78 -2.15 0.55 12.59
CA TRP A 78 -1.15 1.53 12.15
C TRP A 78 -0.60 2.37 13.30
N SER A 79 -1.34 2.56 14.40
CA SER A 79 -0.82 3.26 15.58
C SER A 79 0.38 2.56 16.22
N LYS A 80 0.62 1.27 15.94
CA LYS A 80 1.72 0.48 16.51
C LYS A 80 3.04 0.69 15.77
N ASN A 81 3.02 1.00 14.48
CA ASN A 81 4.22 1.23 13.65
C ASN A 81 4.38 2.68 13.16
N LYS A 82 3.29 3.44 13.01
CA LYS A 82 3.24 4.87 12.63
C LYS A 82 4.13 5.20 11.42
N THR A 83 4.17 4.31 10.42
CA THR A 83 5.06 4.47 9.27
C THR A 83 4.27 4.92 8.04
N VAL A 84 4.73 6.00 7.42
CA VAL A 84 4.23 6.56 6.15
C VAL A 84 5.26 6.28 5.05
N TYR A 85 4.78 5.77 3.93
CA TYR A 85 5.55 5.60 2.70
C TYR A 85 5.12 6.69 1.70
N SER A 86 5.93 7.74 1.57
CA SER A 86 5.66 8.89 0.72
C SER A 86 6.22 8.64 -0.68
N PHE A 87 5.34 8.41 -1.64
CA PHE A 87 5.75 8.09 -3.01
C PHE A 87 6.11 9.33 -3.81
N ASP A 88 7.18 9.23 -4.60
CA ASP A 88 7.52 10.21 -5.62
C ASP A 88 6.38 10.32 -6.65
N LYS A 89 6.08 11.54 -7.09
CA LYS A 89 4.96 11.85 -7.99
C LYS A 89 5.12 11.20 -9.37
N ASP A 90 6.33 11.18 -9.92
CA ASP A 90 6.57 10.63 -11.25
C ASP A 90 6.50 9.10 -11.23
N LEU A 91 6.98 8.47 -10.15
CA LEU A 91 6.75 7.03 -9.94
C LEU A 91 5.26 6.72 -9.75
N SER A 92 4.56 7.51 -8.92
CA SER A 92 3.11 7.35 -8.69
C SER A 92 2.33 7.35 -10.00
N GLN A 93 2.57 8.34 -10.85
CA GLN A 93 1.93 8.45 -12.15
C GLN A 93 2.29 7.27 -13.07
N LEU A 94 3.55 6.83 -13.05
CA LEU A 94 3.98 5.68 -13.86
C LEU A 94 3.29 4.39 -13.43
N LEU A 95 3.24 4.09 -12.14
CA LEU A 95 2.53 2.93 -11.59
C LEU A 95 1.04 2.97 -11.95
N ALA A 96 0.40 4.15 -11.85
CA ALA A 96 -1.00 4.33 -12.25
C ALA A 96 -1.26 3.92 -13.71
N THR A 97 -0.35 4.24 -14.63
CA THR A 97 -0.52 3.90 -16.05
C THR A 97 -0.48 2.40 -16.31
N GLN A 98 0.12 1.59 -15.43
CA GLN A 98 0.16 0.13 -15.59
C GLN A 98 -1.23 -0.51 -15.47
N VAL A 99 -2.20 0.17 -14.85
CA VAL A 99 -3.59 -0.32 -14.78
C VAL A 99 -4.25 -0.40 -16.16
N VAL A 100 -3.80 0.42 -17.12
CA VAL A 100 -4.29 0.40 -18.51
C VAL A 100 -4.01 -0.95 -19.18
N ASP A 101 -2.93 -1.62 -18.80
CA ASP A 101 -2.58 -2.95 -19.29
C ASP A 101 -2.39 -3.89 -18.10
N PHE A 102 -3.52 -4.21 -17.45
CA PHE A 102 -3.54 -5.03 -16.25
C PHE A 102 -3.10 -6.49 -16.51
N LYS A 103 -2.82 -6.90 -17.75
CA LYS A 103 -2.48 -8.29 -18.11
C LYS A 103 -1.31 -8.83 -17.28
N ASP A 104 -0.20 -8.10 -17.22
CA ASP A 104 0.99 -8.52 -16.47
C ASP A 104 0.75 -8.58 -14.96
N THR A 105 -0.10 -7.70 -14.42
CA THR A 105 -0.46 -7.73 -12.99
C THR A 105 -1.44 -8.86 -12.69
N SER A 106 -2.39 -9.11 -13.59
CA SER A 106 -3.51 -10.04 -13.41
C SER A 106 -3.05 -11.48 -13.21
N ILE A 107 -1.91 -11.85 -13.79
CA ILE A 107 -1.33 -13.19 -13.71
C ILE A 107 -0.45 -13.40 -12.47
N LEU A 108 -0.17 -12.35 -11.69
CA LEU A 108 0.66 -12.49 -10.50
C LEU A 108 -0.03 -13.41 -9.48
N PRO A 109 0.70 -14.31 -8.81
CA PRO A 109 0.15 -15.09 -7.69
C PRO A 109 -0.28 -14.18 -6.53
N ALA A 110 -1.38 -14.48 -5.86
CA ALA A 110 -1.89 -13.68 -4.73
C ALA A 110 -0.90 -13.61 -3.56
N GLU A 111 -0.03 -14.61 -3.43
CA GLU A 111 1.04 -14.72 -2.42
C GLU A 111 2.04 -13.54 -2.48
N VAL A 112 2.11 -12.79 -3.58
CA VAL A 112 2.95 -11.57 -3.61
C VAL A 112 2.47 -10.51 -2.61
N LEU A 113 1.21 -10.59 -2.15
CA LEU A 113 0.59 -9.63 -1.23
C LEU A 113 0.63 -10.07 0.24
N THR A 114 1.19 -11.25 0.56
CA THR A 114 1.14 -11.82 1.92
C THR A 114 2.29 -11.39 2.84
N HIS A 115 3.17 -10.48 2.39
CA HIS A 115 4.36 -10.08 3.15
C HIS A 115 4.51 -8.57 3.31
N PRO A 116 3.51 -7.87 3.89
CA PRO A 116 3.59 -6.42 4.03
C PRO A 116 4.73 -5.99 4.95
N PRO A 117 5.36 -4.84 4.68
CA PRO A 117 6.51 -4.35 5.46
C PRO A 117 6.14 -4.08 6.92
N HIS A 118 4.86 -3.82 7.18
CA HIS A 118 4.29 -3.73 8.52
C HIS A 118 2.86 -4.27 8.52
N PRO A 119 2.32 -4.67 9.69
CA PRO A 119 0.96 -5.17 9.82
C PRO A 119 -0.13 -4.26 9.22
N CYS A 120 0.04 -2.94 9.30
CA CYS A 120 -0.74 -1.96 8.54
C CYS A 120 0.18 -0.85 8.06
N THR A 121 0.06 -0.46 6.79
CA THR A 121 0.98 0.47 6.14
C THR A 121 0.18 1.61 5.52
N PHE A 122 0.63 2.86 5.73
CA PHE A 122 0.05 4.02 5.06
C PHE A 122 0.91 4.42 3.86
N ILE A 123 0.29 4.50 2.69
CA ILE A 123 0.89 5.00 1.46
C ILE A 123 0.39 6.42 1.23
N GLU A 124 1.29 7.38 1.13
CA GLU A 124 1.00 8.78 0.82
C GLU A 124 1.28 9.05 -0.67
N THR A 125 0.26 9.57 -1.37
CA THR A 125 0.30 9.94 -2.79
C THR A 125 -0.85 10.90 -3.10
N ASP A 126 -0.67 11.78 -4.08
CA ASP A 126 -1.67 12.75 -4.55
C ASP A 126 -2.47 12.25 -5.76
N LEU A 127 -2.31 10.98 -6.14
CA LEU A 127 -2.92 10.39 -7.33
C LEU A 127 -4.45 10.21 -7.22
N PHE A 128 -4.96 10.01 -6.01
CA PHE A 128 -6.39 9.76 -5.78
C PHE A 128 -7.12 11.06 -5.46
N HIS A 129 -8.04 11.47 -6.35
CA HIS A 129 -8.77 12.73 -6.18
C HIS A 129 -9.47 12.82 -4.82
N GLY A 130 -9.18 13.88 -4.06
CA GLY A 130 -9.75 14.12 -2.73
C GLY A 130 -9.16 13.27 -1.60
N CYS A 131 -8.17 12.41 -1.88
CA CYS A 131 -7.49 11.59 -0.89
C CYS A 131 -5.99 11.94 -0.79
N CYS A 132 -5.41 11.81 0.39
CA CYS A 132 -3.96 11.99 0.60
C CYS A 132 -3.18 10.66 0.51
N GLY A 133 -3.88 9.55 0.33
CA GLY A 133 -3.31 8.23 0.41
C GLY A 133 -4.29 7.19 0.90
N PHE A 134 -3.77 6.06 1.35
CA PHE A 134 -4.57 4.96 1.88
C PHE A 134 -3.76 4.11 2.87
N TRP A 135 -4.46 3.50 3.82
CA TRP A 135 -3.92 2.36 4.55
C TRP A 135 -4.16 1.07 3.80
N TYR A 136 -3.29 0.08 4.01
CA TYR A 136 -3.61 -1.30 3.70
C TYR A 136 -3.08 -2.27 4.76
N TRP A 137 -3.78 -3.39 4.93
CA TRP A 137 -3.41 -4.48 5.83
C TRP A 137 -4.01 -5.81 5.35
N ILE A 138 -3.50 -6.91 5.90
CA ILE A 138 -4.09 -8.23 5.71
C ILE A 138 -5.16 -8.45 6.77
N GLU A 139 -6.37 -8.76 6.30
CA GLU A 139 -7.53 -9.12 7.09
C GLU A 139 -7.79 -10.63 7.00
N TYR A 140 -8.41 -11.18 8.04
CA TYR A 140 -8.95 -12.54 8.01
C TYR A 140 -10.43 -12.51 8.37
N ASP A 141 -11.27 -12.75 7.38
CA ASP A 141 -12.70 -12.86 7.58
C ASP A 141 -12.99 -14.15 8.37
N LEU A 142 -13.46 -13.99 9.62
CA LEU A 142 -13.77 -15.11 10.52
C LEU A 142 -14.98 -15.95 10.06
N TYR A 143 -15.88 -15.37 9.26
CA TYR A 143 -17.04 -16.06 8.70
C TYR A 143 -16.65 -16.88 7.47
N ARG A 144 -15.98 -16.26 6.50
CA ARG A 144 -15.52 -16.92 5.26
C ARG A 144 -14.30 -17.80 5.49
N LYS A 145 -13.58 -17.60 6.60
CA LYS A 145 -12.30 -18.24 6.90
C LYS A 145 -11.24 -18.00 5.83
N ALA A 146 -11.24 -16.80 5.25
CA ALA A 146 -10.41 -16.42 4.12
C ALA A 146 -9.63 -15.13 4.40
N LEU A 147 -8.47 -15.00 3.76
CA LEU A 147 -7.65 -13.78 3.82
C LEU A 147 -8.17 -12.74 2.83
N GLU A 148 -7.94 -11.47 3.17
CA GLU A 148 -8.24 -10.33 2.31
C GLU A 148 -7.15 -9.27 2.47
N ILE A 149 -6.91 -8.48 1.42
CA ILE A 149 -6.26 -7.17 1.56
C ILE A 149 -7.35 -6.13 1.75
N ARG A 150 -7.30 -5.41 2.86
CA ARG A 150 -8.12 -4.21 3.06
C ARG A 150 -7.34 -2.99 2.62
N ILE A 151 -8.02 -2.09 1.92
CA ILE A 151 -7.49 -0.80 1.48
C ILE A 151 -8.45 0.27 1.99
N GLN A 152 -7.95 1.22 2.78
CA GLN A 152 -8.75 2.27 3.37
C GLN A 152 -8.23 3.62 2.89
N PHE A 153 -8.86 4.18 1.85
CA PHE A 153 -8.51 5.50 1.33
C PHE A 153 -8.82 6.58 2.36
N VAL A 154 -7.98 7.61 2.43
CA VAL A 154 -8.06 8.66 3.46
C VAL A 154 -8.18 10.03 2.81
N SER A 155 -9.18 10.81 3.23
CA SER A 155 -9.41 12.17 2.73
C SER A 155 -8.22 13.10 3.03
N LEU A 156 -8.04 14.14 2.22
CA LEU A 156 -6.95 15.12 2.38
C LEU A 156 -6.85 15.73 3.79
N ASP A 157 -7.96 15.84 4.51
CA ASP A 157 -8.01 16.38 5.86
C ASP A 157 -7.96 15.32 6.97
N PHE A 158 -7.80 14.05 6.62
CA PHE A 158 -7.79 12.87 7.50
C PHE A 158 -9.08 12.67 8.32
N ARG A 159 -10.21 13.26 7.88
CA ARG A 159 -11.47 13.15 8.62
C ARG A 159 -12.39 12.04 8.11
N LYS A 160 -12.29 11.65 6.85
CA LYS A 160 -13.12 10.63 6.23
C LYS A 160 -12.25 9.56 5.60
N THR A 161 -12.80 8.35 5.54
CA THR A 161 -12.13 7.23 4.90
C THR A 161 -13.11 6.39 4.10
N PHE A 162 -12.59 5.67 3.11
CA PHE A 162 -13.39 4.89 2.17
C PHE A 162 -12.81 3.48 2.05
N PRO A 163 -13.59 2.44 2.42
CA PRO A 163 -13.11 1.06 2.44
C PRO A 163 -13.20 0.40 1.07
N HIS A 164 -12.15 -0.37 0.76
CA HIS A 164 -12.06 -1.33 -0.32
C HIS A 164 -11.45 -2.63 0.21
N MET A 165 -11.70 -3.72 -0.51
CA MET A 165 -11.16 -5.03 -0.18
C MET A 165 -10.81 -5.79 -1.45
N LEU A 166 -9.87 -6.72 -1.33
CA LEU A 166 -9.53 -7.72 -2.32
C LEU A 166 -9.40 -9.05 -1.59
N HIS A 167 -10.17 -10.07 -1.97
CA HIS A 167 -9.99 -11.42 -1.44
C HIS A 167 -8.61 -11.96 -1.83
N LEU A 168 -7.97 -12.71 -0.93
CA LEU A 168 -6.71 -13.41 -1.19
C LEU A 168 -6.97 -14.91 -1.20
N LEU A 169 -7.15 -15.46 -2.39
CA LEU A 169 -7.35 -16.88 -2.60
C LEU A 169 -5.99 -17.60 -2.70
N PRO A 170 -5.70 -18.60 -1.85
CA PRO A 170 -4.44 -19.34 -1.90
C PRO A 170 -4.24 -20.07 -3.25
N GLY A 171 -3.04 -19.98 -3.82
CA GLY A 171 -2.66 -20.62 -5.09
C GLY A 171 -3.31 -20.00 -6.33
N LYS A 172 -3.93 -18.82 -6.19
CA LYS A 172 -4.68 -18.16 -7.26
C LYS A 172 -4.00 -16.90 -7.75
N SER A 173 -4.33 -16.52 -8.97
CA SER A 173 -3.88 -15.26 -9.56
C SER A 173 -4.64 -14.06 -8.99
N LEU A 174 -4.04 -12.86 -9.09
CA LEU A 174 -4.72 -11.61 -8.74
C LEU A 174 -6.00 -11.39 -9.56
N ARG A 175 -6.07 -11.90 -10.79
CA ARG A 175 -7.30 -11.91 -11.60
C ARG A 175 -8.42 -12.68 -10.91
N GLU A 176 -8.16 -13.92 -10.52
CA GLU A 176 -9.14 -14.79 -9.86
C GLU A 176 -9.59 -14.21 -8.52
N CYS A 177 -8.68 -13.58 -7.78
CA CYS A 177 -8.98 -12.85 -6.54
C CYS A 177 -9.92 -11.66 -6.77
N LEU A 178 -9.70 -10.88 -7.83
CA LEU A 178 -10.58 -9.77 -8.23
C LEU A 178 -11.96 -10.28 -8.64
N ASP A 179 -12.01 -11.33 -9.46
CA ASP A 179 -13.27 -11.93 -9.92
C ASP A 179 -14.11 -12.44 -8.73
N ASP A 180 -13.50 -13.11 -7.74
CA ASP A 180 -14.19 -13.57 -6.53
C ASP A 180 -14.68 -12.39 -5.66
N THR A 181 -13.87 -11.33 -5.55
CA THR A 181 -14.25 -10.10 -4.84
C THR A 181 -15.46 -9.43 -5.50
N GLU A 182 -15.46 -9.31 -6.82
CA GLU A 182 -16.57 -8.73 -7.58
C GLU A 182 -17.84 -9.57 -7.48
N ALA A 183 -17.72 -10.90 -7.57
CA ALA A 183 -18.83 -11.83 -7.41
C ALA A 183 -19.46 -11.74 -6.02
N GLU A 184 -18.66 -11.58 -4.97
CA GLU A 184 -19.20 -11.41 -3.61
C GLU A 184 -19.87 -10.06 -3.41
N ARG A 185 -19.26 -8.98 -3.90
CA ARG A 185 -19.87 -7.63 -3.86
C ARG A 185 -21.24 -7.62 -4.54
N ALA A 186 -21.36 -8.35 -5.66
CA ALA A 186 -22.61 -8.50 -6.40
C ALA A 186 -23.72 -9.17 -5.59
N ARG A 187 -23.39 -10.16 -4.73
CA ARG A 187 -24.36 -10.88 -3.89
C ARG A 187 -24.97 -10.00 -2.81
N TYR A 188 -24.16 -9.15 -2.17
CA TYR A 188 -24.62 -8.28 -1.08
C TYR A 188 -25.16 -6.92 -1.54
N GLN A 189 -24.90 -6.52 -2.79
CA GLN A 189 -25.41 -5.28 -3.38
C GLN A 189 -26.01 -5.51 -4.77
N PRO A 190 -27.07 -6.34 -4.89
CA PRO A 190 -27.64 -6.72 -6.18
C PRO A 190 -28.18 -5.53 -7.00
N SER A 191 -28.60 -4.44 -6.35
CA SER A 191 -29.10 -3.22 -7.01
C SER A 191 -28.03 -2.48 -7.82
N ARG A 192 -26.73 -2.64 -7.52
CA ARG A 192 -25.62 -2.07 -8.32
C ARG A 192 -25.32 -2.82 -9.62
N LEU A 193 -25.93 -4.00 -9.82
CA LEU A 193 -25.76 -4.78 -11.05
C LEU A 193 -26.63 -4.27 -12.21
N ILE A 194 -27.72 -3.58 -11.89
CA ILE A 194 -28.70 -3.07 -12.87
C ILE A 194 -28.18 -1.78 -13.52
N GLU A 195 -27.37 -1.01 -12.79
CA GLU A 195 -26.63 0.14 -13.31
C GLU A 195 -25.14 -0.07 -13.04
N LYS A 196 -24.42 -0.75 -13.94
CA LYS A 196 -22.96 -0.56 -13.98
C LYS A 196 -22.74 0.92 -14.34
N PRO A 197 -22.18 1.76 -13.45
CA PRO A 197 -21.76 3.08 -13.86
C PRO A 197 -20.77 2.88 -15.02
N LYS A 198 -20.93 3.65 -16.10
CA LYS A 198 -19.99 3.62 -17.25
C LYS A 198 -18.54 3.94 -16.85
N ASP A 199 -18.34 4.37 -15.61
CA ASP A 199 -17.08 4.70 -14.97
C ASP A 199 -17.01 3.96 -13.61
N ASP A 200 -16.56 2.70 -13.58
CA ASP A 200 -16.29 1.99 -12.31
C ASP A 200 -14.98 2.51 -11.70
N THR A 201 -15.00 3.77 -11.27
CA THR A 201 -13.88 4.47 -10.63
C THR A 201 -13.42 3.73 -9.36
N SER A 202 -14.30 2.93 -8.75
CA SER A 202 -14.01 2.12 -7.55
C SER A 202 -13.08 0.95 -7.86
N CYS A 203 -13.38 0.19 -8.92
CA CYS A 203 -12.48 -0.86 -9.41
C CYS A 203 -11.15 -0.25 -9.89
N HIS A 204 -11.19 0.88 -10.61
CA HIS A 204 -9.97 1.58 -11.03
C HIS A 204 -9.07 1.98 -9.85
N SER A 205 -9.64 2.59 -8.80
CA SER A 205 -8.88 3.01 -7.62
C SER A 205 -8.24 1.82 -6.88
N LEU A 206 -8.96 0.69 -6.77
CA LEU A 206 -8.41 -0.55 -6.22
C LEU A 206 -7.21 -1.04 -7.05
N LEU A 207 -7.36 -1.13 -8.37
CA LEU A 207 -6.29 -1.60 -9.26
C LEU A 207 -5.06 -0.70 -9.21
N VAL A 208 -5.26 0.63 -9.12
CA VAL A 208 -4.17 1.59 -8.94
C VAL A 208 -3.49 1.37 -7.59
N ALA A 209 -4.24 1.29 -6.49
CA ALA A 209 -3.69 1.06 -5.15
C ALA A 209 -2.87 -0.24 -5.07
N LEU A 210 -3.30 -1.31 -5.75
CA LEU A 210 -2.54 -2.55 -5.86
C LEU A 210 -1.15 -2.34 -6.47
N GLN A 211 -0.97 -1.44 -7.45
CA GLN A 211 0.35 -1.18 -8.03
C GLN A 211 1.33 -0.59 -6.99
N PHE A 212 0.84 0.25 -6.08
CA PHE A 212 1.67 0.81 -5.00
C PHE A 212 2.01 -0.25 -3.96
N ILE A 213 1.05 -1.11 -3.61
CA ILE A 213 1.27 -2.23 -2.68
C ILE A 213 2.32 -3.18 -3.27
N LEU A 214 2.13 -3.61 -4.51
CA LEU A 214 3.09 -4.46 -5.24
C LEU A 214 4.48 -3.83 -5.31
N TYR A 215 4.57 -2.52 -5.51
CA TYR A 215 5.85 -1.83 -5.52
C TYR A 215 6.54 -1.93 -4.15
N LEU A 216 5.81 -1.73 -3.05
CA LEU A 216 6.38 -1.92 -1.70
C LEU A 216 6.76 -3.37 -1.39
N MET A 217 6.07 -4.36 -1.98
CA MET A 217 6.42 -5.78 -1.84
C MET A 217 7.58 -6.21 -2.73
N SER A 218 7.96 -5.39 -3.71
CA SER A 218 9.05 -5.74 -4.62
C SER A 218 10.41 -5.70 -3.91
N GLU A 219 11.25 -6.70 -4.17
CA GLU A 219 12.58 -6.84 -3.55
C GLU A 219 13.45 -5.60 -3.82
N ASN A 220 13.32 -5.04 -5.02
CA ASN A 220 14.07 -3.91 -5.55
C ASN A 220 13.36 -2.56 -5.40
N ALA A 221 12.36 -2.44 -4.52
CA ALA A 221 11.72 -1.17 -4.23
C ALA A 221 12.74 -0.10 -3.78
N ASP A 222 12.78 1.05 -4.45
CA ASP A 222 13.56 2.22 -4.02
C ASP A 222 12.92 2.85 -2.78
N ILE A 223 13.31 2.41 -1.60
CA ILE A 223 12.81 2.93 -0.31
C ILE A 223 13.98 3.54 0.45
N GLN A 224 13.81 4.77 0.93
CA GLN A 224 14.84 5.53 1.64
C GLN A 224 14.27 6.04 2.96
N ASP A 225 14.97 5.79 4.06
CA ASP A 225 14.67 6.47 5.32
C ASP A 225 15.02 7.95 5.19
N ILE A 226 14.18 8.84 5.74
CA ILE A 226 14.56 10.25 5.83
C ILE A 226 15.74 10.38 6.79
N PRO A 227 16.89 10.94 6.35
CA PRO A 227 18.05 11.10 7.23
C PRO A 227 17.65 11.86 8.48
N SER A 228 17.75 11.20 9.65
CA SER A 228 17.48 11.89 10.89
C SER A 228 18.52 13.02 11.04
N LYS A 229 18.06 14.27 11.24
CA LYS A 229 18.93 15.44 11.50
C LYS A 229 19.83 15.28 12.75
N LYS A 230 19.80 14.12 13.43
CA LYS A 230 20.49 13.83 14.69
C LYS A 230 21.80 13.04 14.55
N ALA A 231 22.11 12.46 13.39
CA ALA A 231 23.35 11.70 13.22
C ALA A 231 24.63 12.56 13.24
N VAL A 232 24.52 13.89 13.04
CA VAL A 232 25.69 14.78 12.94
C VAL A 232 26.07 15.45 14.27
N LYS A 233 25.23 15.44 15.32
CA LYS A 233 25.48 16.24 16.54
C LYS A 233 25.80 15.49 17.83
N ASN A 234 25.77 14.16 17.87
CA ASN A 234 25.89 13.42 19.15
C ASN A 234 27.20 12.65 19.34
N ARG A 235 28.35 13.24 18.98
CA ARG A 235 29.66 12.75 19.48
C ARG A 235 30.12 13.42 20.78
N LYS A 236 29.39 14.42 21.29
CA LYS A 236 29.71 15.09 22.57
C LYS A 236 28.43 15.47 23.31
N ARG A 237 27.94 14.57 24.19
CA ARG A 237 27.27 14.88 25.47
C ARG A 237 26.69 13.59 26.07
N LYS A 238 27.44 13.01 27.02
CA LYS A 238 26.91 12.06 28.01
C LYS A 238 26.07 12.84 29.04
N LYS A 239 25.04 12.17 29.57
CA LYS A 239 24.11 12.54 30.66
C LYS A 239 22.98 13.53 30.34
N ALA A 240 21.80 12.96 30.09
CA ALA A 240 20.57 13.14 30.89
C ALA A 240 19.48 12.23 30.27
N HIS A 241 18.89 11.34 31.06
CA HIS A 241 17.68 10.62 30.67
C HIS A 241 16.51 11.61 30.54
N ARG A 242 16.41 12.27 29.39
CA ARG A 242 15.12 12.72 28.87
C ARG A 242 14.53 11.51 28.16
N ILE A 243 13.46 10.95 28.74
CA ILE A 243 12.50 10.15 27.99
C ILE A 243 11.98 11.07 26.89
N SER A 244 12.63 11.04 25.73
CA SER A 244 12.21 11.87 24.61
C SER A 244 10.93 11.25 24.07
N ASP A 245 9.91 12.08 23.79
CA ASP A 245 8.66 11.79 23.07
C ASP A 245 8.90 11.14 21.69
N LYS A 246 9.48 9.94 21.67
CA LYS A 246 9.65 9.10 20.49
C LYS A 246 8.32 8.41 20.16
N ALA A 247 7.46 8.20 21.15
CA ALA A 247 6.16 7.55 20.98
C ALA A 247 5.23 8.30 20.01
N ASN A 248 5.39 9.61 19.82
CA ASN A 248 4.50 10.44 19.00
C ASN A 248 5.04 10.82 17.61
N LYS A 249 6.17 10.24 17.17
CA LYS A 249 6.73 10.57 15.86
C LYS A 249 6.33 9.55 14.81
N VAL A 250 5.61 10.04 13.80
CA VAL A 250 5.42 9.33 12.54
C VAL A 250 6.79 9.15 11.88
N ASN A 251 7.09 7.91 11.48
CA ASN A 251 8.27 7.59 10.70
C ASN A 251 7.92 7.71 9.21
N GLU A 252 8.68 8.49 8.47
CA GLU A 252 8.42 8.74 7.06
C GLU A 252 9.55 8.11 6.24
N LYS A 253 9.16 7.34 5.22
CA LYS A 253 10.05 6.72 4.25
C LYS A 253 9.72 7.26 2.87
N LEU A 254 10.73 7.74 2.17
CA LEU A 254 10.58 8.20 0.79
C LEU A 254 10.65 7.00 -0.16
N VAL A 255 9.74 6.96 -1.13
CA VAL A 255 9.62 5.84 -2.06
C VAL A 255 9.77 6.33 -3.49
N GLY A 256 10.67 5.72 -4.25
CA GLY A 256 10.83 5.97 -5.67
C GLY A 256 11.57 7.26 -6.04
N VAL A 257 12.26 7.92 -5.11
CA VAL A 257 12.93 9.21 -5.38
C VAL A 257 13.98 9.10 -6.50
N ARG A 258 14.78 8.02 -6.53
CA ARG A 258 15.79 7.81 -7.58
C ARG A 258 15.11 7.54 -8.91
N ILE A 259 14.10 6.69 -8.90
CA ILE A 259 13.33 6.31 -10.10
C ILE A 259 12.59 7.52 -10.67
N GLY A 260 11.88 8.27 -9.82
CA GLY A 260 11.21 9.51 -10.17
C GLY A 260 12.15 10.55 -10.76
N ASN A 261 13.34 10.74 -10.17
CA ASN A 261 14.36 11.61 -10.73
C ASN A 261 14.81 11.16 -12.14
N ALA A 262 15.01 9.86 -12.36
CA ALA A 262 15.36 9.34 -13.68
C ALA A 262 14.22 9.56 -14.70
N ILE A 263 12.96 9.33 -14.30
CA ILE A 263 11.78 9.60 -15.14
C ILE A 263 11.70 11.09 -15.53
N ARG A 264 11.88 12.00 -14.57
CA ARG A 264 11.89 13.45 -14.82
C ARG A 264 12.98 13.84 -15.81
N LYS A 265 14.19 13.33 -15.63
CA LYS A 265 15.31 13.59 -16.56
C LYS A 265 15.01 13.10 -17.97
N ALA A 266 14.52 11.86 -18.11
CA ALA A 266 14.18 11.29 -19.40
C ALA A 266 13.08 12.07 -20.14
N ARG A 267 12.07 12.55 -19.42
CA ARG A 267 11.02 13.43 -19.97
C ARG A 267 11.56 14.79 -20.40
N ALA A 268 12.51 15.36 -19.66
CA ALA A 268 13.12 16.64 -20.01
C ALA A 268 13.99 16.53 -21.28
N SER A 269 14.77 15.46 -21.41
CA SER A 269 15.61 15.22 -22.59
C SER A 269 14.81 14.91 -23.86
N SER A 270 13.66 14.24 -23.75
CA SER A 270 12.79 13.97 -24.92
C SER A 270 12.14 15.24 -25.49
N HIS A 271 11.94 16.28 -24.68
CA HIS A 271 11.40 17.57 -25.12
C HIS A 271 12.47 18.44 -25.83
N SER A 272 13.75 18.16 -25.63
CA SER A 272 14.86 18.79 -26.36
C SER A 272 15.27 17.94 -27.56
N SER A 273 14.40 17.82 -28.57
CA SER A 273 14.80 17.19 -29.84
C SER A 273 15.72 18.12 -30.64
N PRO A 274 16.85 17.63 -31.20
CA PRO A 274 17.67 18.40 -32.12
C PRO A 274 16.91 18.61 -33.43
N GLN A 275 16.80 19.87 -33.84
CA GLN A 275 16.36 20.24 -35.18
C GLN A 275 17.39 19.72 -36.18
N GLY A 276 17.04 18.68 -36.95
CA GLY A 276 17.81 18.21 -38.09
C GLY A 276 18.66 16.96 -37.85
N SER A 277 18.14 15.80 -38.25
CA SER A 277 19.00 14.74 -38.77
C SER A 277 18.29 14.05 -39.94
N THR A 278 18.93 14.08 -41.11
CA THR A 278 18.49 13.48 -42.35
C THR A 278 18.96 12.02 -42.39
N GLY A 279 18.09 11.10 -42.01
CA GLY A 279 18.31 9.65 -42.13
C GLY A 279 17.12 8.87 -41.56
N PHE A 280 16.89 7.65 -42.07
CA PHE A 280 15.89 6.72 -41.54
C PHE A 280 16.31 6.21 -40.14
N THR A 281 16.23 7.06 -39.12
CA THR A 281 16.41 6.68 -37.72
C THR A 281 15.15 5.95 -37.24
N LYS A 282 15.32 4.71 -36.76
CA LYS A 282 14.23 3.96 -36.12
C LYS A 282 13.65 4.83 -35.01
N ARG A 283 12.33 5.04 -35.04
CA ARG A 283 11.66 5.87 -34.03
C ARG A 283 11.98 5.32 -32.63
N PRO A 284 12.46 6.16 -31.71
CA PRO A 284 12.66 5.73 -30.33
C PRO A 284 11.33 5.28 -29.74
N HIS A 285 11.33 4.14 -29.06
CA HIS A 285 10.16 3.61 -28.38
C HIS A 285 10.51 3.24 -26.95
N SER A 286 9.54 3.35 -26.05
CA SER A 286 9.71 3.00 -24.64
C SER A 286 9.11 1.64 -24.37
N ARG A 287 9.90 0.73 -23.79
CA ARG A 287 9.37 -0.46 -23.12
C ARG A 287 8.83 -0.05 -21.76
N ARG A 288 7.56 -0.35 -21.52
CA ARG A 288 6.85 0.00 -20.28
C ARG A 288 7.43 -0.76 -19.08
N GLY A 289 7.26 -0.16 -17.90
CA GLY A 289 7.53 -0.86 -16.65
C GLY A 289 6.53 -1.99 -16.45
N HIS A 290 7.01 -3.10 -15.88
CA HIS A 290 6.22 -4.32 -15.71
C HIS A 290 6.70 -5.12 -14.49
N TRP A 291 5.85 -6.03 -14.03
CA TRP A 291 6.15 -6.92 -12.92
C TRP A 291 6.87 -8.18 -13.41
N HIS A 292 7.86 -8.62 -12.66
CA HIS A 292 8.53 -9.90 -12.86
C HIS A 292 8.55 -10.65 -11.53
N HIS A 293 8.25 -11.95 -11.54
CA HIS A 293 8.33 -12.77 -10.34
C HIS A 293 8.98 -14.11 -10.63
N TYR A 294 9.58 -14.71 -9.62
CA TYR A 294 10.16 -16.05 -9.68
C TYR A 294 10.18 -16.69 -8.30
N TRP A 295 10.20 -18.02 -8.26
CA TRP A 295 10.34 -18.79 -7.03
C TRP A 295 11.82 -19.09 -6.74
N VAL A 296 12.23 -18.90 -5.50
CA VAL A 296 13.57 -19.23 -5.00
C VAL A 296 13.45 -20.31 -3.94
N GLY A 297 14.32 -21.32 -4.02
CA GLY A 297 14.34 -22.45 -3.09
C GLY A 297 14.52 -23.79 -3.82
N PRO A 298 14.68 -24.90 -3.08
CA PRO A 298 14.77 -26.24 -3.64
C PRO A 298 13.51 -26.61 -4.44
N ARG A 299 13.67 -27.48 -5.44
CA ARG A 299 12.53 -27.92 -6.25
C ARG A 299 11.50 -28.69 -5.42
N ASP A 300 11.95 -29.55 -4.52
CA ASP A 300 11.11 -30.42 -3.70
C ASP A 300 11.12 -29.99 -2.22
N GLY A 301 11.04 -28.68 -1.96
CA GLY A 301 11.00 -28.13 -0.60
C GLY A 301 10.33 -26.77 -0.54
N GLU A 302 10.52 -26.07 0.58
CA GLU A 302 9.95 -24.74 0.79
C GLU A 302 10.55 -23.74 -0.21
N ARG A 303 9.69 -22.99 -0.89
CA ARG A 303 10.07 -21.95 -1.84
C ARG A 303 9.49 -20.60 -1.42
N SER A 304 10.23 -19.54 -1.68
CA SER A 304 9.80 -18.17 -1.48
C SER A 304 9.54 -17.49 -2.82
N LEU A 305 8.42 -16.79 -2.93
CA LEU A 305 8.07 -16.01 -4.11
C LEU A 305 8.75 -14.63 -4.03
N ILE A 306 9.55 -14.30 -5.04
CA ILE A 306 10.21 -13.00 -5.17
C ILE A 306 9.51 -12.18 -6.24
N LEU A 307 9.10 -10.96 -5.90
CA LEU A 307 8.56 -9.97 -6.82
C LEU A 307 9.61 -8.89 -7.12
N LYS A 308 9.72 -8.50 -8.38
CA LYS A 308 10.54 -7.37 -8.85
C LYS A 308 9.73 -6.46 -9.75
N TRP A 309 10.00 -5.16 -9.64
CA TRP A 309 9.50 -4.16 -10.59
C TRP A 309 10.59 -3.79 -11.58
N VAL A 310 10.33 -3.96 -12.87
CA VAL A 310 11.26 -3.57 -13.94
C VAL A 310 10.91 -2.17 -14.41
N ALA A 311 11.84 -1.23 -14.28
CA ALA A 311 11.63 0.14 -14.72
C ALA A 311 11.52 0.24 -16.26
N PRO A 312 10.78 1.23 -16.80
CA PRO A 312 10.72 1.46 -18.23
C PRO A 312 12.11 1.69 -18.84
N THR A 313 12.32 1.19 -20.05
CA THR A 313 13.58 1.37 -20.80
C THR A 313 13.28 2.02 -22.14
N ILE A 314 13.96 3.13 -22.45
CA ILE A 314 13.88 3.79 -23.76
C ILE A 314 14.85 3.09 -24.71
N ILE A 315 14.37 2.69 -25.89
CA ILE A 315 15.18 1.99 -26.91
C ILE A 315 15.34 2.91 -28.12
N HIS A 316 16.59 3.01 -28.61
CA HIS A 316 17.03 3.79 -29.78
C HIS A 316 17.17 5.32 -29.59
N GLU A 317 17.45 5.79 -28.39
CA GLU A 317 17.97 7.15 -28.24
C GLU A 317 19.48 7.11 -28.56
N ASN A 318 19.88 7.64 -29.73
CA ASN A 318 21.29 7.78 -30.15
C ASN A 318 22.04 8.84 -29.32
N ALA A 319 21.91 8.76 -27.99
CA ALA A 319 22.64 9.51 -26.98
C ALA A 319 22.31 8.93 -25.59
N PHE A 320 22.61 7.65 -25.32
CA PHE A 320 22.64 7.18 -23.94
C PHE A 320 23.78 7.89 -23.21
N ARG A 321 23.47 9.00 -22.54
CA ARG A 321 24.30 9.49 -21.44
C ARG A 321 24.09 8.52 -20.26
N ASN A 322 25.17 8.17 -19.56
CA ASN A 322 25.17 7.27 -18.39
C ASN A 322 24.31 7.76 -17.19
N ASP A 323 23.56 8.85 -17.34
CA ASP A 323 22.84 9.58 -16.30
C ASP A 323 21.36 9.20 -16.15
N THR A 324 20.84 8.30 -17.00
CA THR A 324 19.48 7.74 -16.95
C THR A 324 19.41 6.33 -16.33
N VAL A 325 20.56 5.71 -16.07
CA VAL A 325 20.63 4.38 -15.42
C VAL A 325 20.39 4.55 -13.92
N VAL A 326 19.31 3.95 -13.41
CA VAL A 326 19.06 3.85 -11.97
C VAL A 326 19.86 2.66 -11.42
N VAL A 327 20.95 2.96 -10.72
CA VAL A 327 21.72 1.95 -9.99
C VAL A 327 21.09 1.75 -8.61
N PHE A 328 20.59 0.53 -8.36
CA PHE A 328 20.16 0.13 -7.03
C PHE A 328 21.37 -0.36 -6.24
N PRO A 329 21.60 0.11 -5.00
CA PRO A 329 22.60 -0.50 -4.14
C PRO A 329 22.18 -1.95 -3.85
N VAL A 330 23.11 -2.88 -3.96
CA VAL A 330 22.89 -4.27 -3.55
C VAL A 330 22.63 -4.27 -2.05
N LYS A 331 21.50 -4.84 -1.60
CA LYS A 331 21.24 -5.07 -0.17
C LYS A 331 22.31 -6.05 0.32
N GLN A 332 23.16 -5.60 1.24
CA GLN A 332 24.16 -6.44 1.92
C GLN A 332 23.48 -7.40 2.90
#